data_AF-A0A0V0GK09-F1
#
_entry.id   AF-A0A0V0GK09-F1
#
_cell.length_a   1.000
_cell.length_b   1.000
_cell.length_c   1.000
_cell.angle_alpha   90.00
_cell.angle_beta   90.00
_cell.angle_gamma   90.00
#
_symmetry.space_group_name_H-M   'P 1'
#
loop_
_entity.id
_entity.type
_entity.pdbx_description
1 polymer ?
#
loop_
_entity_poly.entity_id
_entity_poly.type
_entity_poly.pdbx_seq_one_letter_code
_entity_poly.pdbx_strand_id
1 'polypeptide(L)'
;MVQTLEASTNRQEEEKQHTFPMKQMLLMETNWYTSPEEIADAPSSCASDVYRLGVLLFELFCTFSSPEEKSTTMHSLRHRVLPPQLLLKWPKEASFCLWL
;
A
#
# COMPACT_ATOMS: atom_id res chain seq x y z
N MET A 1 42.19 -40.38 -17.15
CA MET A 1 40.72 -40.31 -16.96
C MET A 1 40.29 -38.94 -17.46
N VAL A 2 40.07 -38.79 -18.78
CA VAL A 2 38.76 -38.48 -19.42
C VAL A 2 38.09 -37.26 -18.73
N GLN A 3 38.19 -36.05 -19.33
CA GLN A 3 37.12 -35.34 -20.08
C GLN A 3 35.96 -34.87 -19.17
N THR A 4 35.30 -33.71 -19.26
CA THR A 4 35.29 -32.42 -19.98
C THR A 4 34.11 -31.63 -19.32
N LEU A 5 33.92 -30.34 -19.66
CA LEU A 5 32.64 -29.59 -19.66
C LEU A 5 32.20 -28.95 -18.32
N GLU A 6 31.67 -27.73 -18.24
CA GLU A 6 31.60 -26.54 -19.08
C GLU A 6 31.21 -25.36 -18.17
N ALA A 7 31.50 -24.15 -18.63
CA ALA A 7 30.91 -22.92 -18.13
C ALA A 7 29.37 -22.97 -18.20
N SER A 8 28.71 -22.39 -17.20
CA SER A 8 27.37 -21.82 -17.33
C SER A 8 27.19 -20.85 -16.16
N THR A 9 27.54 -19.57 -16.33
CA THR A 9 26.66 -18.55 -16.94
C THR A 9 25.24 -18.65 -16.40
N ASN A 10 24.92 -17.68 -15.55
CA ASN A 10 23.64 -17.00 -15.45
C ASN A 10 22.39 -17.87 -15.28
N ARG A 11 22.01 -18.21 -14.03
CA ARG A 11 20.64 -18.63 -13.68
C ARG A 11 20.28 -18.24 -12.25
N GLN A 12 20.09 -16.94 -12.02
CA GLN A 12 18.94 -16.53 -11.22
C GLN A 12 18.19 -15.54 -12.08
N GLU A 13 17.51 -16.13 -13.06
CA GLU A 13 16.44 -15.49 -13.81
C GLU A 13 15.55 -14.79 -12.80
N GLU A 14 15.35 -13.50 -13.06
CA GLU A 14 14.26 -12.71 -12.53
C GLU A 14 13.02 -13.60 -12.46
N GLU A 15 12.64 -14.05 -11.26
CA GLU A 15 11.25 -14.41 -10.99
C GLU A 15 10.46 -13.11 -11.11
N LYS A 16 10.24 -12.65 -12.35
CA LYS A 16 9.04 -11.91 -12.72
C LYS A 16 7.90 -12.90 -12.51
N GLN A 17 7.57 -13.15 -11.24
CA GLN A 17 6.30 -13.73 -10.88
C GLN A 17 5.28 -12.80 -11.49
N HIS A 18 4.71 -13.23 -12.61
CA HIS A 18 3.60 -12.58 -13.26
C HIS A 18 2.41 -12.77 -12.33
N THR A 19 2.45 -12.06 -11.22
CA THR A 19 1.44 -12.04 -10.19
C THR A 19 0.19 -11.56 -10.89
N PHE A 20 -0.85 -12.40 -10.85
CA PHE A 20 -2.13 -12.06 -11.43
C PHE A 20 -2.54 -10.66 -10.94
N PRO A 21 -2.96 -9.72 -11.81
CA PRO A 21 -3.15 -8.31 -11.44
C PRO A 21 -4.00 -8.11 -10.18
N MET A 22 -5.01 -8.96 -9.96
CA MET A 22 -5.84 -8.89 -8.75
C MET A 22 -5.08 -9.21 -7.46
N LYS A 23 -4.10 -10.13 -7.50
CA LYS A 23 -3.30 -10.48 -6.31
C LYS A 23 -2.41 -9.30 -5.88
N GLN A 24 -1.90 -8.51 -6.84
CA GLN A 24 -1.12 -7.31 -6.54
C GLN A 24 -1.99 -6.21 -5.92
N MET A 25 -3.22 -6.01 -6.44
CA MET A 25 -4.17 -5.05 -5.86
C MET A 25 -4.55 -5.42 -4.43
N LEU A 26 -4.89 -6.69 -4.18
CA LEU A 26 -5.22 -7.19 -2.84
C LEU A 26 -4.07 -7.01 -1.85
N LEU A 27 -2.84 -7.25 -2.28
CA LEU A 27 -1.66 -7.05 -1.43
C LEU A 27 -1.47 -5.57 -1.08
N MET A 28 -1.64 -4.68 -2.04
CA MET A 28 -1.57 -3.23 -1.81
C MET A 28 -2.67 -2.75 -0.86
N GLU A 29 -3.91 -3.18 -1.07
CA GLU A 29 -5.02 -2.84 -0.18
C GLU A 29 -4.79 -3.34 1.24
N THR A 30 -4.39 -4.62 1.39
CA THR A 30 -4.06 -5.20 2.69
C THR A 30 -2.99 -4.35 3.39
N ASN A 31 -1.96 -3.93 2.66
CA ASN A 31 -0.94 -3.05 3.21
C ASN A 31 -1.56 -1.73 3.66
N TRP A 32 -2.28 -0.98 2.83
CA TRP A 32 -2.82 0.35 3.23
C TRP A 32 -3.60 0.35 4.53
N TYR A 33 -4.38 -0.72 4.76
CA TYR A 33 -5.19 -0.92 5.96
C TYR A 33 -4.43 -1.52 7.15
N THR A 34 -3.22 -2.05 6.96
CA THR A 34 -2.40 -2.51 8.08
C THR A 34 -1.83 -1.30 8.82
N SER A 35 -2.07 -1.23 10.13
CA SER A 35 -1.61 -0.13 10.99
C SER A 35 -0.08 -0.11 11.16
N PRO A 36 0.53 1.05 11.46
CA PRO A 36 1.98 1.15 11.63
C PRO A 36 2.55 0.18 12.67
N GLU A 37 1.82 -0.06 13.76
CA GLU A 37 2.21 -0.99 14.81
C GLU A 37 2.12 -2.46 14.36
N GLU A 38 1.09 -2.84 13.59
CA GLU A 38 0.97 -4.19 13.01
C GLU A 38 2.10 -4.47 12.00
N ILE A 39 2.57 -3.46 11.26
CA ILE A 39 3.74 -3.57 10.38
C ILE A 39 5.03 -3.78 11.18
N ALA A 40 5.09 -3.25 12.40
CA ALA A 40 6.21 -3.42 13.33
C ALA A 40 6.12 -4.73 14.14
N ASP A 41 5.32 -5.69 13.69
CA ASP A 41 5.04 -6.98 14.35
C ASP A 41 4.44 -6.84 15.77
N ALA A 42 3.85 -5.68 16.09
CA ALA A 42 3.09 -5.51 17.33
C ALA A 42 1.66 -6.08 17.16
N PRO A 43 1.03 -6.56 18.24
CA PRO A 43 -0.34 -7.04 18.18
C PRO A 43 -1.31 -5.89 17.85
N SER A 44 -2.36 -6.22 17.12
CA SER A 44 -3.44 -5.27 16.83
C SER A 44 -4.10 -4.78 18.12
N SER A 45 -4.52 -3.52 18.10
CA SER A 45 -5.15 -2.86 19.23
C SER A 45 -6.34 -2.01 18.75
N CYS A 46 -7.05 -1.39 19.70
CA CYS A 46 -8.09 -0.42 19.38
C CYS A 46 -7.55 0.74 18.51
N ALA A 47 -6.28 1.13 18.67
CA ALA A 47 -5.65 2.14 17.82
C ALA A 47 -5.53 1.67 16.37
N SER A 48 -5.28 0.38 16.14
CA SER A 48 -5.21 -0.23 14.81
C SER A 48 -6.58 -0.20 14.11
N ASP A 49 -7.66 -0.42 14.86
CA ASP A 49 -9.03 -0.30 14.34
C ASP A 49 -9.36 1.15 13.95
N VAL A 50 -8.94 2.13 14.77
CA VAL A 50 -9.09 3.56 14.47
C VAL A 50 -8.29 3.95 13.23
N TYR A 51 -7.06 3.44 13.08
CA TYR A 51 -6.25 3.65 11.88
C TYR A 51 -6.98 3.12 10.62
N ARG A 52 -7.46 1.87 10.67
CA ARG A 52 -8.22 1.26 9.57
C ARG A 52 -9.47 2.07 9.21
N LEU A 53 -10.19 2.57 10.21
CA LEU A 53 -11.35 3.42 10.00
C LEU A 53 -10.99 4.76 9.34
N GLY A 54 -9.87 5.37 9.72
CA GLY A 54 -9.41 6.62 9.10
C GLY A 54 -8.97 6.43 7.64
N VAL A 55 -8.28 5.33 7.32
CA VAL A 55 -7.95 4.97 5.93
C VAL A 55 -9.21 4.75 5.09
N LEU A 56 -10.21 4.05 5.64
CA LEU A 56 -11.51 3.86 4.97
C LEU A 56 -12.23 5.19 4.73
N LEU A 57 -12.26 6.07 5.74
CA LEU A 57 -12.88 7.38 5.64
C LEU A 57 -12.22 8.21 4.52
N PHE A 58 -10.89 8.21 4.47
CA PHE A 58 -10.13 8.87 3.43
C PHE A 58 -10.49 8.32 2.03
N GLU A 59 -10.59 7.01 1.88
CA GLU A 59 -10.98 6.36 0.63
C GLU A 59 -12.39 6.79 0.19
N LEU A 60 -13.34 6.92 1.11
CA LEU A 60 -14.72 7.31 0.80
C LEU A 60 -14.85 8.76 0.30
N PHE A 61 -14.01 9.68 0.81
CA PHE A 61 -14.07 11.10 0.42
C PHE A 61 -13.18 11.46 -0.77
N CYS A 62 -12.21 10.62 -1.10
CA CYS A 62 -11.36 10.81 -2.27
C CYS A 62 -12.02 10.25 -3.53
N THR A 63 -12.09 11.05 -4.59
CA THR A 63 -12.47 10.59 -5.92
C THR A 63 -11.22 10.17 -6.68
N PHE A 64 -11.11 8.89 -7.06
CA PHE A 64 -10.00 8.39 -7.87
C PHE A 64 -10.44 8.15 -9.31
N SER A 65 -9.65 8.63 -10.27
CA SER A 65 -9.94 8.49 -11.70
C SER A 65 -9.39 7.18 -12.26
N SER A 66 -8.37 6.61 -11.61
CA SER A 66 -7.79 5.32 -11.96
C SER A 66 -7.26 4.55 -10.73
N PRO A 67 -7.05 3.23 -10.83
CA PRO A 67 -6.44 2.44 -9.76
C PRO A 67 -5.01 2.85 -9.41
N GLU A 68 -4.24 3.34 -10.39
CA GLU A 68 -2.86 3.81 -10.20
C GLU A 68 -2.83 5.12 -9.40
N GLU A 69 -3.78 6.02 -9.66
CA GLU A 69 -3.98 7.24 -8.89
C GLU A 69 -4.38 6.91 -7.44
N LYS A 70 -5.33 5.99 -7.26
CA LYS A 70 -5.71 5.46 -5.93
C LYS A 70 -4.49 4.93 -5.21
N SER A 71 -3.69 4.10 -5.88
CA SER A 71 -2.49 3.49 -5.29
C SER A 71 -1.50 4.52 -4.78
N THR A 72 -1.17 5.50 -5.62
CA THR A 72 -0.21 6.56 -5.30
C THR A 72 -0.70 7.40 -4.12
N THR A 73 -2.00 7.71 -4.11
CA THR A 73 -2.62 8.52 -3.07
C THR A 73 -2.69 7.78 -1.74
N MET A 74 -3.13 6.52 -1.74
CA MET A 74 -3.22 5.68 -0.54
C MET A 74 -1.83 5.38 0.05
N HIS A 75 -0.81 5.21 -0.80
CA HIS A 75 0.57 5.09 -0.34
C HIS A 75 1.07 6.37 0.33
N SER A 76 0.67 7.53 -0.19
CA SER A 76 1.04 8.85 0.34
C SER A 76 0.32 9.17 1.67
N LEU A 77 -0.87 8.61 1.89
CA LEU A 77 -1.64 8.76 3.14
C LEU A 77 -0.85 8.32 4.36
N ARG A 78 -0.07 7.23 4.27
CA ARG A 78 0.80 6.74 5.35
C ARG A 78 1.85 7.75 5.81
N HIS A 79 2.22 8.68 4.91
CA HIS A 79 3.15 9.77 5.18
C HIS A 79 2.40 11.08 5.52
N ARG A 80 1.09 11.00 5.77
CA ARG A 80 0.20 12.13 6.08
C ARG A 80 0.06 13.14 4.94
N VAL A 81 0.30 12.70 3.71
CA VAL A 81 0.16 13.54 2.52
C VAL A 81 -1.25 13.35 1.96
N LEU A 82 -2.06 14.40 2.06
CA LEU A 82 -3.46 14.42 1.61
C LEU A 82 -3.59 15.16 0.27
N PRO A 83 -4.45 14.70 -0.66
CA PRO A 83 -4.69 15.39 -1.92
C PRO A 83 -5.35 16.76 -1.66
N PRO A 84 -4.92 17.83 -2.37
CA PRO A 84 -5.43 19.18 -2.16
C PRO A 84 -6.95 19.31 -2.30
N GLN A 85 -7.55 18.47 -3.16
CA GLN A 85 -8.99 18.46 -3.43
C GLN A 85 -9.79 18.02 -2.20
N LEU A 86 -9.25 17.11 -1.39
CA LEU A 86 -9.87 16.67 -0.14
C LEU A 86 -9.85 17.80 0.90
N LEU A 87 -8.70 18.47 1.05
CA LEU A 87 -8.54 19.61 1.97
C LEU A 87 -9.47 20.78 1.61
N LEU A 88 -9.70 21.01 0.31
CA LEU A 88 -10.54 22.10 -0.16
C LEU A 88 -12.04 21.80 -0.04
N LYS A 89 -12.47 20.57 -0.32
CA LYS A 89 -13.90 20.18 -0.28
C LYS A 89 -14.37 19.78 1.11
N TRP A 90 -13.52 19.09 1.87
CA TRP A 90 -13.85 18.42 3.12
C TRP A 90 -12.81 18.71 4.23
N PRO A 91 -12.63 19.99 4.62
CA PRO A 91 -11.57 20.38 5.54
C PRO A 91 -11.72 19.75 6.94
N LYS A 92 -12.96 19.50 7.39
CA LYS A 92 -13.21 18.90 8.71
C LYS A 92 -12.83 17.42 8.71
N GLU A 93 -13.18 16.71 7.65
CA GLU A 93 -12.92 15.28 7.48
C GLU A 93 -11.43 15.04 7.23
N ALA A 94 -10.80 15.89 6.41
CA ALA A 94 -9.36 15.84 6.17
C ALA A 94 -8.55 16.06 7.45
N SER A 95 -9.08 16.82 8.41
CA SER A 95 -8.43 17.02 9.70
C SER A 95 -8.26 15.72 10.49
N PHE A 96 -9.18 14.77 10.39
CA PHE A 96 -9.02 13.44 11.02
C PHE A 96 -7.91 12.64 10.36
N CYS A 97 -7.75 12.76 9.04
CA CYS A 97 -6.75 12.02 8.28
C CYS A 97 -5.32 12.48 8.58
N LEU A 98 -5.11 13.67 9.16
CA LEU A 98 -3.80 14.15 9.60
C LEU A 98 -3.27 13.45 10.87
N TRP A 99 -4.15 12.75 11.60
CA TRP A 99 -3.83 12.06 12.84
C TRP A 99 -3.54 10.57 12.64
N LEU A 100 -3.74 10.07 11.41
CA LEU A 100 -3.24 8.78 10.94
C LEU A 100 -1.70 8.82 10.87
#